data_AF-A0A6G0RX84-F1
#
_entry.id   AF-A0A6G0RX84-F1
#
_cell.length_a   1.000
_cell.length_b   1.000
_cell.length_c   1.000
_cell.angle_alpha   90.00
_cell.angle_beta   90.00
_cell.angle_gamma   90.00
#
_symmetry.space_group_name_H-M   'P 1'
#
loop_
_entity.id
_entity.type
_entity.pdbx_description
1 polymer ?
#
loop_
_entity_poly.entity_id
_entity_poly.type
_entity_poly.pdbx_seq_one_letter_code
_entity_poly.pdbx_strand_id
1 'polypeptide(L)'
;MVKLFCVIVNEACSAFSVRVDESDEPESVYELKKAIKEECPETIKCDPKDLQLFLAKTGNKWLNLADVAAMTLEKDAGSAVPVLVDDHGIRHDFVKMDPLLWIKNPKHFGANFQPGEGQVHVLVVPSEGATSAEVTQSAKLSTLSMMLKQCKVSGDLPQQGDFLKLFEWTDDDCGKVMAIKEIDDIVHFTGSKFYVRKEILCVLEIFMNVYRNEFDKGGVVNKQFILLGSPGTGKSCILALICFYVAVHYKKPVVWLRQVVDGLHPTTTTRLFYQGKYYEWEDAKGEIYEALYYAMGSSGIDPIKCWFCLDGITLDEIK
;
A
#
# COMPACT_ATOMS: atom_id res chain seq x y z
N MET A 1 -37.72 2.09 -0.36
CA MET A 1 -36.51 2.90 -0.57
C MET A 1 -36.10 3.43 0.80
N VAL A 2 -34.89 3.12 1.28
CA VAL A 2 -34.44 3.53 2.61
C VAL A 2 -33.83 4.93 2.53
N LYS A 3 -34.14 5.77 3.50
CA LYS A 3 -33.60 7.13 3.61
C LYS A 3 -32.51 7.16 4.68
N LEU A 4 -31.26 7.32 4.29
CA LEU A 4 -30.14 7.46 5.20
C LEU A 4 -29.86 8.93 5.45
N PHE A 5 -29.58 9.28 6.71
CA PHE A 5 -29.14 10.63 7.08
C PHE A 5 -27.62 10.64 7.24
N CYS A 6 -26.99 11.57 6.53
CA CYS A 6 -25.56 11.71 6.43
C CYS A 6 -25.12 13.05 7.00
N VAL A 7 -23.93 13.09 7.60
CA VAL A 7 -23.29 14.33 8.05
C VAL A 7 -21.84 14.36 7.56
N ILE A 8 -21.43 15.47 6.95
CA ILE A 8 -20.03 15.71 6.60
C ILE A 8 -19.30 16.19 7.86
N VAL A 9 -18.20 15.51 8.19
CA VAL A 9 -17.37 15.89 9.34
C VAL A 9 -16.56 17.14 9.00
N ASN A 10 -16.50 18.12 9.92
CA ASN A 10 -15.86 19.46 9.81
C ASN A 10 -16.57 20.55 8.99
N GLU A 11 -17.75 20.31 8.43
CA GLU A 11 -18.57 21.39 7.91
C GLU A 11 -19.61 21.77 8.96
N ALA A 12 -20.05 23.03 8.99
CA ALA A 12 -21.08 23.52 9.91
C ALA A 12 -22.29 22.57 9.84
N CYS A 13 -22.50 21.77 10.89
CA CYS A 13 -23.22 20.49 10.86
C CYS A 13 -24.65 20.59 10.31
N SER A 14 -24.82 20.52 8.99
CA SER A 14 -26.12 20.30 8.35
C SER A 14 -26.23 18.84 7.93
N ALA A 15 -27.13 18.10 8.58
CA ALA A 15 -27.49 16.76 8.13
C ALA A 15 -28.24 16.85 6.81
N PHE A 16 -27.91 15.96 5.88
CA PHE A 16 -28.61 15.78 4.61
C PHE A 16 -29.06 14.33 4.47
N SER A 17 -29.90 14.03 3.50
CA SER A 17 -30.45 12.70 3.34
C SER A 17 -30.22 12.15 1.95
N VAL A 18 -29.74 10.91 1.89
CA VAL A 18 -29.55 10.18 0.64
C VAL A 18 -30.54 9.03 0.61
N ARG A 19 -31.11 8.77 -0.57
CA ARG A 19 -32.02 7.64 -0.78
C ARG A 19 -31.23 6.46 -1.36
N VAL A 20 -31.51 5.29 -0.80
CA VAL A 20 -30.96 4.00 -1.18
C VAL A 20 -32.15 3.16 -1.66
N ASP A 21 -32.09 2.65 -2.88
CA ASP A 21 -33.15 1.80 -3.42
C ASP A 21 -33.26 0.51 -2.60
N GLU A 22 -34.49 0.13 -2.32
CA GLU A 22 -34.78 -1.11 -1.58
C GLU A 22 -34.74 -2.34 -2.48
N SER A 23 -34.40 -2.19 -3.75
CA SER A 23 -34.48 -3.25 -4.76
C SER A 23 -33.69 -4.50 -4.34
N ASP A 24 -34.04 -5.62 -4.95
CA ASP A 24 -33.39 -6.91 -4.71
C ASP A 24 -31.94 -6.95 -5.22
N GLU A 25 -31.49 -5.89 -5.90
CA GLU A 25 -30.10 -5.72 -6.31
C GLU A 25 -29.27 -5.11 -5.17
N PRO A 26 -28.05 -5.60 -4.94
CA PRO A 26 -27.22 -5.14 -3.85
C PRO A 26 -26.61 -3.77 -4.15
N GLU A 27 -27.09 -2.73 -3.48
CA GLU A 27 -26.38 -1.43 -3.49
C GLU A 27 -25.04 -1.55 -2.77
N SER A 28 -23.98 -1.20 -3.49
CA SER A 28 -22.61 -1.18 -2.99
C SER A 28 -22.33 0.12 -2.23
N VAL A 29 -21.32 0.09 -1.36
CA VAL A 29 -20.82 1.31 -0.70
C VAL A 29 -20.34 2.35 -1.72
N TYR A 30 -19.86 1.93 -2.90
CA TYR A 30 -19.43 2.86 -3.94
C TYR A 30 -20.60 3.66 -4.53
N GLU A 31 -21.75 3.02 -4.77
CA GLU A 31 -22.96 3.72 -5.22
C GLU A 31 -23.46 4.69 -4.16
N LEU A 32 -23.39 4.33 -2.87
CA LEU A 32 -23.68 5.26 -1.78
C LEU A 32 -22.74 6.48 -1.78
N LYS A 33 -21.44 6.28 -2.01
CA LYS A 33 -20.48 7.40 -2.13
C LYS A 33 -20.81 8.32 -3.30
N LYS A 34 -21.25 7.75 -4.42
CA LYS A 34 -21.67 8.52 -5.61
C LYS A 34 -22.92 9.35 -5.32
N ALA A 35 -23.95 8.73 -4.73
CA ALA A 35 -25.17 9.42 -4.34
C ALA A 35 -24.92 10.54 -3.32
N ILE A 36 -24.02 10.34 -2.35
CA ILE A 36 -23.58 11.38 -1.40
C ILE A 36 -22.91 12.55 -2.12
N LYS A 37 -22.05 12.30 -3.11
CA LYS A 37 -21.40 13.36 -3.90
C LYS A 37 -22.40 14.13 -4.75
N GLU A 38 -23.38 13.45 -5.33
CA GLU A 38 -24.43 14.08 -6.15
C GLU A 38 -25.34 15.00 -5.32
N GLU A 39 -25.58 14.66 -4.04
CA GLU A 39 -26.39 15.47 -3.13
C GLU A 39 -25.62 16.70 -2.59
N CYS A 40 -24.30 16.59 -2.42
CA CYS A 40 -23.45 17.66 -1.87
C CYS A 40 -22.24 18.01 -2.77
N PRO A 41 -22.44 18.40 -4.05
CA PRO A 41 -21.35 18.57 -5.01
C PRO A 41 -20.47 19.81 -4.73
N GLU A 42 -21.02 20.84 -4.07
CA GLU A 42 -20.27 22.06 -3.75
C GLU A 42 -19.27 21.85 -2.60
N THR A 43 -19.67 21.06 -1.61
CA THR A 43 -18.83 20.67 -0.47
C THR A 43 -17.88 19.53 -0.85
N ILE A 44 -18.40 18.47 -1.50
CA ILE A 44 -17.64 17.26 -1.80
C ILE A 44 -16.98 17.38 -3.18
N LYS A 45 -15.77 17.96 -3.18
CA LYS A 45 -14.99 18.20 -4.40
C LYS A 45 -14.18 16.99 -4.87
N CYS A 46 -13.91 16.03 -3.99
CA CYS A 46 -13.11 14.85 -4.31
C CYS A 46 -13.91 13.81 -5.12
N ASP A 47 -13.24 12.83 -5.73
CA ASP A 47 -13.93 11.71 -6.37
C ASP A 47 -14.65 10.83 -5.36
N PRO A 48 -15.76 10.15 -5.74
CA PRO A 48 -16.46 9.23 -4.84
C PRO A 48 -15.55 8.16 -4.25
N LYS A 49 -14.53 7.69 -4.99
CA LYS A 49 -13.55 6.71 -4.50
C LYS A 49 -12.80 7.19 -3.25
N ASP A 50 -12.58 8.50 -3.14
CA ASP A 50 -11.79 9.14 -2.08
C ASP A 50 -12.64 9.49 -0.84
N LEU A 51 -13.97 9.34 -0.92
CA LEU A 51 -14.84 9.49 0.25
C LEU A 51 -14.66 8.32 1.21
N GLN A 52 -14.50 8.63 2.49
CA GLN A 52 -14.55 7.62 3.56
C GLN A 52 -15.89 7.71 4.27
N LEU A 53 -16.56 6.57 4.39
CA LEU A 53 -17.85 6.46 5.05
C LEU A 53 -17.70 5.62 6.31
N PHE A 54 -18.27 6.09 7.41
CA PHE A 54 -18.29 5.39 8.69
C PHE A 54 -19.73 5.28 9.20
N LEU A 55 -20.03 4.20 9.91
CA LEU A 55 -21.32 4.05 10.59
C LEU A 55 -21.37 5.02 11.78
N ALA A 56 -22.38 5.88 11.82
CA ALA A 56 -22.57 6.87 12.88
C ALA A 56 -23.21 6.23 14.14
N LYS A 57 -22.62 5.14 14.64
CA LYS A 57 -23.08 4.44 15.84
C LYS A 57 -21.94 4.13 16.80
N THR A 58 -22.22 4.24 18.09
CA THR A 58 -21.35 3.77 19.17
C THR A 58 -22.02 2.56 19.83
N GLY A 59 -21.42 1.37 19.66
CA GLY A 59 -22.07 0.11 20.01
C GLY A 59 -23.36 -0.10 19.21
N ASN A 60 -24.50 -0.15 19.91
CA ASN A 60 -25.83 -0.35 19.31
C ASN A 60 -26.66 0.94 19.17
N LYS A 61 -26.09 2.11 19.49
CA LYS A 61 -26.81 3.40 19.48
C LYS A 61 -26.33 4.28 18.33
N TRP A 62 -27.27 4.76 17.51
CA TRP A 62 -27.03 5.78 16.49
C TRP A 62 -26.88 7.16 17.13
N LEU A 63 -26.02 7.97 16.54
CA LEU A 63 -25.74 9.32 17.00
C LEU A 63 -26.80 10.32 16.52
N ASN A 64 -26.97 11.41 17.25
CA ASN A 64 -27.73 12.57 16.79
C ASN A 64 -26.78 13.71 16.36
N LEU A 65 -27.34 14.80 15.85
CA LEU A 65 -26.54 15.93 15.37
C LEU A 65 -25.72 16.63 16.48
N ALA A 66 -26.24 16.68 17.72
CA ALA A 66 -25.51 17.24 18.85
C ALA A 66 -24.33 16.35 19.26
N ASP A 67 -24.50 15.03 19.21
CA ASP A 67 -23.42 14.06 19.45
C ASP A 67 -22.31 14.23 18.38
N VAL A 68 -22.69 14.51 17.12
CA VAL A 68 -21.73 14.80 16.03
C VAL A 68 -21.06 16.16 16.19
N ALA A 69 -21.77 17.19 16.65
CA ALA A 69 -21.18 18.52 16.85
C ALA A 69 -20.17 18.56 18.00
N ALA A 70 -20.29 17.65 18.97
CA ALA A 70 -19.33 17.47 20.05
C ALA A 70 -18.06 16.69 19.62
N MET A 71 -18.01 16.17 18.38
CA MET A 71 -16.84 15.44 17.87
C MET A 71 -15.66 16.38 17.60
N THR A 72 -14.46 15.93 17.97
CA THR A 72 -13.22 16.65 17.65
C THR A 72 -12.32 15.75 16.81
N LEU A 73 -11.83 16.23 15.67
CA LEU A 73 -10.80 15.48 14.93
C LEU A 73 -9.45 15.66 15.62
N GLU A 74 -8.93 14.59 16.21
CA GLU A 74 -7.53 14.56 16.64
C GLU A 74 -6.62 14.44 15.41
N LYS A 75 -5.77 15.47 15.21
CA LYS A 75 -4.74 15.50 14.15
C LYS A 75 -3.55 14.64 14.53
N ASP A 76 -3.76 13.35 14.85
CA ASP A 76 -2.65 12.40 14.86
C ASP A 76 -2.37 11.96 13.43
N ALA A 77 -1.16 12.29 12.97
CA ALA A 77 -0.70 12.17 11.60
C ALA A 77 -0.70 10.70 11.13
N GLY A 78 -1.77 10.29 10.44
CA GLY A 78 -1.79 9.01 9.72
C GLY A 78 -3.16 8.34 9.60
N SER A 79 -4.14 8.70 10.42
CA SER A 79 -5.45 8.05 10.39
C SER A 79 -6.56 9.08 10.20
N ALA A 80 -7.10 9.17 9.00
CA ALA A 80 -8.30 9.97 8.69
C ALA A 80 -9.57 9.27 9.21
N VAL A 81 -9.60 8.95 10.51
CA VAL A 81 -10.75 8.39 11.20
C VAL A 81 -11.32 9.49 12.10
N PRO A 82 -12.63 9.79 12.03
CA PRO A 82 -13.23 10.66 13.02
C PRO A 82 -13.13 9.96 14.38
N VAL A 83 -12.44 10.57 15.34
CA VAL A 83 -12.35 10.03 16.70
C VAL A 83 -13.38 10.75 17.55
N LEU A 84 -14.30 10.00 18.14
CA LEU A 84 -15.14 10.54 19.21
C LEU A 84 -14.30 10.50 20.50
N VAL A 85 -14.02 11.66 21.06
CA VAL A 85 -13.50 11.77 22.43
C VAL A 85 -14.68 12.22 23.29
N ASP A 86 -15.12 11.39 24.23
CA ASP A 86 -16.15 11.80 25.18
C ASP A 86 -15.59 12.75 26.25
N ASP A 87 -16.46 13.31 27.09
CA ASP A 87 -16.10 14.24 28.18
C ASP A 87 -15.09 13.66 29.20
N HIS A 88 -14.78 12.37 29.10
CA HIS A 88 -13.83 11.64 29.96
C HIS A 88 -12.52 11.30 29.25
N GLY A 89 -12.34 11.71 27.99
CA GLY A 89 -11.12 11.46 27.22
C GLY A 89 -11.05 10.07 26.57
N ILE A 90 -12.16 9.32 26.49
CA ILE A 90 -12.18 7.98 25.90
C ILE A 90 -12.45 8.07 24.40
N ARG A 91 -11.56 7.45 23.61
CA ARG A 91 -11.67 7.33 22.16
C ARG A 91 -12.69 6.24 21.80
N HIS A 92 -13.72 6.61 21.03
CA HIS A 92 -14.66 5.66 20.42
C HIS A 92 -14.33 5.51 18.93
N ASP A 93 -13.94 4.30 18.52
CA ASP A 93 -13.63 3.98 17.13
C ASP A 93 -14.92 3.71 16.33
N PHE A 94 -15.09 4.40 15.19
CA PHE A 94 -16.19 4.11 14.28
C PHE A 94 -15.88 2.99 13.31
N VAL A 95 -16.91 2.21 12.99
CA VAL A 95 -16.82 1.15 11.98
C VAL A 95 -16.78 1.80 10.59
N LYS A 96 -15.63 1.72 9.93
CA LYS A 96 -15.47 2.09 8.52
C LYS A 96 -16.28 1.13 7.63
N MET A 97 -17.03 1.68 6.69
CA MET A 97 -17.77 0.87 5.73
C MET A 97 -16.82 0.21 4.73
N ASP A 98 -16.78 -1.12 4.75
CA ASP A 98 -16.03 -1.94 3.78
C ASP A 98 -16.63 -1.82 2.37
N PRO A 99 -15.88 -1.32 1.36
CA PRO A 99 -16.35 -1.18 -0.01
C PRO A 99 -16.78 -2.48 -0.70
N LEU A 100 -16.27 -3.62 -0.22
CA LEU A 100 -16.56 -4.94 -0.79
C LEU A 100 -17.84 -5.56 -0.21
N LEU A 101 -18.42 -4.95 0.83
CA LEU A 101 -19.67 -5.40 1.43
C LEU A 101 -20.84 -4.54 0.94
N TRP A 102 -22.00 -5.18 0.81
CA TRP A 102 -23.24 -4.49 0.47
C TRP A 102 -23.78 -3.71 1.65
N ILE A 103 -24.55 -2.64 1.39
CA ILE A 103 -25.15 -1.79 2.43
C ILE A 103 -26.04 -2.61 3.39
N LYS A 104 -26.78 -3.61 2.85
CA LYS A 104 -27.65 -4.52 3.61
C LYS A 104 -26.87 -5.58 4.40
N ASN A 105 -25.53 -5.63 4.31
CA ASN A 105 -24.72 -6.60 5.07
C ASN A 105 -24.90 -6.36 6.59
N PRO A 106 -24.96 -7.43 7.42
CA PRO A 106 -25.06 -7.30 8.88
C PRO A 106 -23.91 -6.49 9.52
N LYS A 107 -22.74 -6.42 8.88
CA LYS A 107 -21.61 -5.58 9.32
C LYS A 107 -21.85 -4.09 9.06
N HIS A 108 -22.80 -3.73 8.19
CA HIS A 108 -23.23 -2.36 7.92
C HIS A 108 -24.57 -2.08 8.61
N PHE A 109 -25.66 -2.02 7.86
CA PHE A 109 -27.01 -1.72 8.37
C PHE A 109 -27.84 -2.98 8.65
N GLY A 110 -27.59 -4.07 7.90
CA GLY A 110 -28.43 -5.27 7.93
C GLY A 110 -29.67 -5.16 7.02
N ALA A 111 -30.25 -6.30 6.65
CA ALA A 111 -31.33 -6.38 5.68
C ALA A 111 -32.66 -5.74 6.13
N ASN A 112 -32.90 -5.66 7.44
CA ASN A 112 -34.15 -5.13 8.04
C ASN A 112 -33.94 -3.77 8.71
N PHE A 113 -32.94 -3.01 8.25
CA PHE A 113 -32.64 -1.71 8.83
C PHE A 113 -33.78 -0.72 8.62
N GLN A 114 -34.17 -0.02 9.69
CA GLN A 114 -35.15 1.07 9.64
C GLN A 114 -34.55 2.32 10.29
N PRO A 115 -34.46 3.44 9.55
CA PRO A 115 -33.92 4.69 10.10
C PRO A 115 -34.90 5.31 11.10
N GLY A 116 -34.40 5.70 12.27
CA GLY A 116 -35.18 6.42 13.28
C GLY A 116 -35.10 7.94 13.10
N GLU A 117 -36.12 8.65 13.61
CA GLU A 117 -36.13 10.12 13.62
C GLU A 117 -35.01 10.67 14.52
N GLY A 118 -34.34 11.74 14.06
CA GLY A 118 -33.24 12.38 14.78
C GLY A 118 -31.91 11.63 14.76
N GLN A 119 -31.79 10.54 13.99
CA GLN A 119 -30.58 9.72 13.90
C GLN A 119 -29.72 10.08 12.69
N VAL A 120 -28.41 10.17 12.92
CA VAL A 120 -27.37 10.18 11.89
C VAL A 120 -26.94 8.74 11.65
N HIS A 121 -26.80 8.38 10.39
CA HIS A 121 -26.54 7.00 9.95
C HIS A 121 -25.12 6.84 9.39
N VAL A 122 -24.66 7.84 8.63
CA VAL A 122 -23.36 7.82 7.96
C VAL A 122 -22.60 9.09 8.31
N LEU A 123 -21.36 8.92 8.79
CA LEU A 123 -20.38 10.00 8.84
C LEU A 123 -19.61 10.00 7.51
N VAL A 124 -19.63 11.13 6.83
CA VAL A 124 -18.94 11.36 5.57
C VAL A 124 -17.67 12.13 5.86
N VAL A 125 -16.54 11.54 5.54
CA VAL A 125 -15.24 12.19 5.64
C VAL A 125 -14.71 12.37 4.22
N PRO A 126 -14.82 13.58 3.65
CA PRO A 126 -14.10 13.92 2.43
C PRO A 126 -12.61 13.77 2.74
N SER A 127 -11.92 12.91 1.98
CA SER A 127 -10.47 12.97 1.99
C SER A 127 -10.09 14.33 1.41
N GLU A 128 -9.43 15.19 2.18
CA GLU A 128 -8.94 16.48 1.68
C GLU A 128 -7.89 16.25 0.58
N GLY A 129 -8.35 16.16 -0.66
CA GLY A 129 -7.55 16.12 -1.87
C GLY A 129 -7.84 17.34 -2.75
N ALA A 130 -6.84 18.22 -2.87
CA ALA A 130 -6.61 19.13 -3.98
C ALA A 130 -7.74 20.11 -4.39
N THR A 131 -7.78 21.30 -3.76
CA THR A 131 -8.28 22.49 -4.45
C THR A 131 -7.25 23.00 -5.45
N SER A 132 -7.71 23.15 -6.70
CA SER A 132 -6.95 23.62 -7.86
C SER A 132 -6.31 24.99 -7.65
N ALA A 133 -5.00 25.04 -7.94
CA ALA A 133 -4.20 26.14 -8.50
C ALA A 133 -4.46 27.58 -8.00
N GLU A 134 -3.56 28.11 -7.16
CA GLU A 134 -2.47 29.01 -7.58
C GLU A 134 -1.77 29.64 -6.35
N VAL A 135 -0.42 29.56 -6.33
CA VAL A 135 0.55 30.30 -5.49
C VAL A 135 0.41 30.07 -3.96
N THR A 136 1.19 29.20 -3.30
CA THR A 136 2.63 29.38 -3.01
C THR A 136 3.20 28.06 -2.44
N GLN A 137 4.43 27.72 -2.82
CA GLN A 137 5.17 26.51 -2.46
C GLN A 137 5.34 26.29 -0.94
N SER A 138 4.68 25.26 -0.39
CA SER A 138 5.21 24.38 0.68
C SER A 138 4.34 23.12 0.76
N ALA A 139 4.93 21.96 0.50
CA ALA A 139 4.29 20.76 -0.05
C ALA A 139 3.49 19.88 0.94
N LYS A 140 2.20 19.59 0.66
CA LYS A 140 1.56 18.33 1.11
C LYS A 140 2.20 17.21 0.27
N LEU A 141 3.12 16.46 0.88
CA LEU A 141 3.81 15.33 0.26
C LEU A 141 2.83 14.17 0.06
N SER A 142 2.94 13.42 -1.06
CA SER A 142 2.21 12.16 -1.20
C SER A 142 2.60 11.17 -0.09
N THR A 143 1.73 10.20 0.24
CA THR A 143 2.03 9.16 1.25
C THR A 143 3.39 8.52 1.01
N LEU A 144 3.68 8.16 -0.26
CA LEU A 144 4.99 7.65 -0.64
C LEU A 144 6.09 8.66 -0.32
N SER A 145 5.94 9.93 -0.72
CA SER A 145 6.94 10.97 -0.46
C SER A 145 7.16 11.23 1.04
N MET A 146 6.14 11.05 1.89
CA MET A 146 6.28 11.12 3.34
C MET A 146 7.09 9.92 3.87
N MET A 147 6.76 8.70 3.42
CA MET A 147 7.50 7.48 3.78
C MET A 147 8.98 7.58 3.36
N LEU A 148 9.25 8.07 2.15
CA LEU A 148 10.63 8.29 1.66
C LEU A 148 11.40 9.29 2.54
N LYS A 149 10.74 10.34 3.03
CA LYS A 149 11.37 11.35 3.90
C LYS A 149 11.59 10.88 5.33
N GLN A 150 10.72 10.00 5.84
CA GLN A 150 10.84 9.41 7.17
C GLN A 150 11.83 8.24 7.19
N CYS A 151 12.22 7.74 6.03
CA CYS A 151 13.23 6.70 5.89
C CYS A 151 14.58 7.17 6.45
N LYS A 152 15.14 6.39 7.38
CA LYS A 152 16.42 6.70 8.03
C LYS A 152 17.63 6.30 7.18
N VAL A 153 17.48 5.24 6.39
CA VAL A 153 18.57 4.65 5.61
C VAL A 153 18.21 4.80 4.13
N SER A 154 18.92 5.68 3.44
CA SER A 154 18.74 5.89 2.00
C SER A 154 20.03 6.32 1.34
N GLY A 155 20.10 6.11 0.03
CA GLY A 155 21.25 6.49 -0.78
C GLY A 155 21.00 6.25 -2.26
N ASP A 156 22.02 6.50 -3.07
CA ASP A 156 21.94 6.28 -4.51
C ASP A 156 22.22 4.80 -4.84
N LEU A 157 21.50 4.27 -5.83
CA LEU A 157 21.76 2.95 -6.40
C LEU A 157 23.02 3.00 -7.28
N PRO A 158 23.80 1.91 -7.33
CA PRO A 158 24.95 1.83 -8.21
C PRO A 158 24.52 1.95 -9.67
N GLN A 159 25.14 2.86 -10.41
CA GLN A 159 24.86 3.11 -11.83
C GLN A 159 25.80 2.34 -12.77
N GLN A 160 26.83 1.71 -12.22
CA GLN A 160 27.86 0.97 -12.95
C GLN A 160 28.23 -0.27 -12.12
N GLY A 161 28.75 -1.30 -12.78
CA GLY A 161 29.22 -2.52 -12.14
C GLY A 161 28.94 -3.75 -12.99
N ASP A 162 29.62 -4.85 -12.65
CA ASP A 162 29.51 -6.12 -13.36
C ASP A 162 28.09 -6.73 -13.30
N PHE A 163 27.33 -6.42 -12.25
CA PHE A 163 25.95 -6.87 -12.10
C PHE A 163 25.02 -6.37 -13.22
N LEU A 164 25.37 -5.29 -13.92
CA LEU A 164 24.59 -4.82 -15.07
C LEU A 164 24.69 -5.74 -16.29
N LYS A 165 25.60 -6.72 -16.26
CA LYS A 165 25.73 -7.76 -17.27
C LYS A 165 25.10 -9.08 -16.83
N LEU A 166 24.32 -9.08 -15.75
CA LEU A 166 23.76 -10.29 -15.13
C LEU A 166 23.11 -11.25 -16.13
N PHE A 167 22.35 -10.71 -17.09
CA PHE A 167 21.65 -11.49 -18.11
C PHE A 167 22.40 -11.60 -19.45
N GLU A 168 23.63 -11.11 -19.51
CA GLU A 168 24.56 -11.28 -20.64
C GLU A 168 25.56 -12.42 -20.40
N TRP A 169 25.68 -12.90 -19.15
CA TRP A 169 26.61 -13.97 -18.81
C TRP A 169 26.27 -15.28 -19.51
N THR A 170 27.31 -15.97 -19.97
CA THR A 170 27.20 -17.24 -20.69
C THR A 170 27.97 -18.34 -19.97
N ASP A 171 27.97 -19.54 -20.54
CA ASP A 171 28.75 -20.66 -20.03
C ASP A 171 30.26 -20.36 -19.96
N ASP A 172 30.75 -19.45 -20.80
CA ASP A 172 32.14 -18.99 -20.77
C ASP A 172 32.47 -18.14 -19.53
N ASP A 173 31.45 -17.67 -18.81
CA ASP A 173 31.60 -16.94 -17.55
C ASP A 173 31.55 -17.84 -16.31
N CYS A 174 31.17 -19.11 -16.47
CA CYS A 174 31.20 -20.07 -15.36
C CYS A 174 32.61 -20.17 -14.77
N GLY A 175 32.69 -20.13 -13.43
CA GLY A 175 33.96 -20.13 -12.72
C GLY A 175 34.61 -18.75 -12.54
N LYS A 176 34.09 -17.71 -13.20
CA LYS A 176 34.55 -16.34 -12.98
C LYS A 176 33.96 -15.76 -11.69
N VAL A 177 34.66 -14.75 -11.18
CA VAL A 177 34.26 -13.99 -10.00
C VAL A 177 33.94 -12.56 -10.44
N MET A 178 32.71 -12.13 -10.18
CA MET A 178 32.23 -10.79 -10.50
C MET A 178 32.32 -9.90 -9.27
N ALA A 179 32.71 -8.64 -9.45
CA ALA A 179 32.71 -7.67 -8.36
C ALA A 179 31.28 -7.17 -8.10
N ILE A 180 30.83 -7.27 -6.85
CA ILE A 180 29.49 -6.84 -6.41
C ILE A 180 29.57 -6.06 -5.11
N LYS A 181 30.71 -5.41 -4.85
CA LYS A 181 30.97 -4.67 -3.60
C LYS A 181 29.94 -3.56 -3.40
N GLU A 182 29.54 -2.89 -4.47
CA GLU A 182 28.57 -1.81 -4.43
C GLU A 182 27.18 -2.29 -3.98
N ILE A 183 26.84 -3.55 -4.26
CA ILE A 183 25.60 -4.17 -3.78
C ILE A 183 25.75 -4.52 -2.30
N ASP A 184 26.89 -5.11 -1.92
CA ASP A 184 27.18 -5.47 -0.52
C ASP A 184 27.26 -4.25 0.40
N ASP A 185 27.77 -3.14 -0.10
CA ASP A 185 27.83 -1.86 0.62
C ASP A 185 26.41 -1.31 0.93
N ILE A 186 25.36 -1.82 0.26
CA ILE A 186 23.95 -1.45 0.51
C ILE A 186 23.21 -2.50 1.32
N VAL A 187 23.37 -3.79 1.00
CA VAL A 187 22.56 -4.87 1.59
C VAL A 187 23.27 -5.62 2.73
N HIS A 188 24.61 -5.53 2.80
CA HIS A 188 25.45 -6.08 3.86
C HIS A 188 25.35 -7.59 4.11
N PHE A 189 24.98 -8.38 3.10
CA PHE A 189 24.88 -9.84 3.25
C PHE A 189 25.41 -10.64 2.05
N THR A 190 25.72 -9.99 0.92
CA THR A 190 26.11 -10.68 -0.31
C THR A 190 27.60 -11.00 -0.34
N GLY A 191 28.40 -10.22 0.39
CA GLY A 191 29.84 -10.15 0.21
C GLY A 191 30.21 -9.37 -1.06
N SER A 192 31.49 -9.01 -1.18
CA SER A 192 31.98 -8.15 -2.27
C SER A 192 32.19 -8.85 -3.62
N LYS A 193 32.04 -10.18 -3.67
CA LYS A 193 32.38 -11.03 -4.82
C LYS A 193 31.30 -12.07 -5.07
N PHE A 194 30.93 -12.25 -6.33
CA PHE A 194 29.96 -13.24 -6.75
C PHE A 194 30.60 -14.29 -7.66
N TYR A 195 30.50 -15.56 -7.31
CA TYR A 195 31.04 -16.66 -8.12
C TYR A 195 29.97 -17.19 -9.09
N VAL A 196 30.24 -17.09 -10.39
CA VAL A 196 29.29 -17.50 -11.43
C VAL A 196 29.29 -19.03 -11.55
N ARG A 197 28.12 -19.63 -11.31
CA ARG A 197 27.90 -21.08 -11.41
C ARG A 197 26.86 -21.39 -12.47
N LYS A 198 26.94 -22.59 -13.06
CA LYS A 198 26.00 -23.04 -14.10
C LYS A 198 24.55 -23.01 -13.62
N GLU A 199 24.29 -23.39 -12.36
CA GLU A 199 22.94 -23.38 -11.79
C GLU A 199 22.37 -21.96 -11.71
N ILE A 200 23.20 -20.96 -11.46
CA ILE A 200 22.79 -19.55 -11.44
C ILE A 200 22.40 -19.08 -12.84
N LEU A 201 23.17 -19.45 -13.87
CA LEU A 201 22.84 -19.11 -15.25
C LEU A 201 21.48 -19.71 -15.65
N CYS A 202 21.21 -20.97 -15.27
CA CYS A 202 19.92 -21.59 -15.50
C CYS A 202 18.77 -20.85 -14.80
N VAL A 203 18.95 -20.39 -13.56
CA VAL A 203 17.95 -19.60 -12.83
C VAL A 203 17.67 -18.28 -13.55
N LEU A 204 18.71 -17.58 -13.99
CA LEU A 204 18.59 -16.30 -14.71
C LEU A 204 17.91 -16.46 -16.07
N GLU A 205 18.23 -17.54 -16.78
CA GLU A 205 17.60 -17.88 -18.06
C GLU A 205 16.09 -18.13 -17.89
N ILE A 206 15.71 -18.94 -16.90
CA ILE A 206 14.29 -19.22 -16.61
C ILE A 206 13.58 -17.92 -16.20
N PHE A 207 14.19 -17.11 -15.34
CA PHE A 207 13.64 -15.83 -14.93
C PHE A 207 13.34 -14.93 -16.13
N MET A 208 14.30 -14.75 -17.05
CA MET A 208 14.06 -13.96 -18.26
C MET A 208 13.01 -14.59 -19.16
N ASN A 209 13.00 -15.91 -19.32
CA ASN A 209 11.97 -16.56 -20.14
C ASN A 209 10.54 -16.32 -19.60
N VAL A 210 10.38 -16.15 -18.29
CA VAL A 210 9.09 -15.78 -17.67
C VAL A 210 8.76 -14.31 -17.86
N TYR A 211 9.71 -13.39 -17.60
CA TYR A 211 9.44 -11.96 -17.49
C TYR A 211 9.89 -11.09 -18.68
N ARG A 212 10.53 -11.66 -19.71
CA ARG A 212 11.03 -10.92 -20.90
C ARG A 212 9.95 -10.05 -21.53
N ASN A 213 8.74 -10.57 -21.72
CA ASN A 213 7.65 -9.80 -22.31
C ASN A 213 7.20 -8.62 -21.42
N GLU A 214 7.26 -8.79 -20.11
CA GLU A 214 6.94 -7.72 -19.16
C GLU A 214 8.00 -6.63 -19.17
N PHE A 215 9.28 -6.99 -19.23
CA PHE A 215 10.36 -6.02 -19.25
C PHE A 215 10.52 -5.32 -20.61
N ASP A 216 10.38 -6.04 -21.71
CA ASP A 216 10.61 -5.50 -23.06
C ASP A 216 9.39 -4.78 -23.64
N LYS A 217 8.17 -5.28 -23.36
CA LYS A 217 6.94 -4.79 -24.01
C LYS A 217 5.91 -4.21 -23.03
N GLY A 218 6.23 -4.20 -21.74
CA GLY A 218 5.31 -3.71 -20.70
C GLY A 218 4.07 -4.59 -20.50
N GLY A 219 4.11 -5.85 -20.94
CA GLY A 219 3.05 -6.82 -20.66
C GLY A 219 2.94 -7.13 -19.16
N VAL A 220 1.78 -7.59 -18.70
CA VAL A 220 1.61 -8.03 -17.31
C VAL A 220 1.82 -9.54 -17.23
N VAL A 221 2.78 -9.99 -16.42
CA VAL A 221 2.99 -11.42 -16.15
C VAL A 221 2.34 -11.77 -14.82
N ASN A 222 1.19 -12.45 -14.87
CA ASN A 222 0.54 -13.00 -13.68
C ASN A 222 1.13 -14.36 -13.31
N LYS A 223 2.45 -14.41 -13.06
CA LYS A 223 3.18 -15.60 -12.62
C LYS A 223 4.10 -15.25 -11.46
N GLN A 224 4.18 -16.17 -10.51
CA GLN A 224 5.14 -16.11 -9.40
C GLN A 224 6.39 -16.91 -9.76
N PHE A 225 7.56 -16.35 -9.46
CA PHE A 225 8.83 -17.03 -9.59
C PHE A 225 9.37 -17.37 -8.19
N ILE A 226 9.53 -18.66 -7.92
CA ILE A 226 9.93 -19.16 -6.60
C ILE A 226 11.29 -19.84 -6.72
N LEU A 227 12.27 -19.35 -5.98
CA LEU A 227 13.61 -19.95 -5.91
C LEU A 227 13.79 -20.68 -4.58
N LEU A 228 13.76 -22.02 -4.63
CA LEU A 228 13.95 -22.88 -3.46
C LEU A 228 15.35 -23.50 -3.43
N GLY A 229 15.84 -23.81 -2.22
CA GLY A 229 17.10 -24.52 -2.04
C GLY A 229 17.64 -24.41 -0.62
N SER A 230 18.67 -25.20 -0.32
CA SER A 230 19.26 -25.28 1.03
C SER A 230 19.81 -23.92 1.52
N PRO A 231 19.87 -23.66 2.84
CA PRO A 231 20.53 -22.48 3.39
C PRO A 231 21.98 -22.35 2.89
N GLY A 232 22.46 -21.12 2.69
CA GLY A 232 23.84 -20.85 2.25
C GLY A 232 24.14 -21.07 0.77
N THR A 233 23.18 -21.52 -0.05
CA THR A 233 23.41 -21.73 -1.50
C THR A 233 23.46 -20.44 -2.33
N GLY A 234 23.25 -19.27 -1.72
CA GLY A 234 23.34 -17.97 -2.41
C GLY A 234 22.04 -17.46 -3.04
N LYS A 235 20.88 -18.01 -2.66
CA LYS A 235 19.54 -17.59 -3.16
C LYS A 235 19.26 -16.09 -2.95
N SER A 236 19.44 -15.60 -1.72
CA SER A 236 19.27 -14.18 -1.41
C SER A 236 20.26 -13.30 -2.18
N CYS A 237 21.46 -13.81 -2.44
CA CYS A 237 22.48 -13.09 -3.20
C CYS A 237 22.08 -12.94 -4.68
N ILE A 238 21.60 -14.01 -5.32
CA ILE A 238 21.11 -13.90 -6.70
C ILE A 238 19.83 -13.06 -6.79
N LEU A 239 18.94 -13.16 -5.81
CA LEU A 239 17.76 -12.31 -5.74
C LEU A 239 18.13 -10.84 -5.61
N ALA A 240 19.12 -10.50 -4.78
CA ALA A 240 19.65 -9.14 -4.69
C ALA A 240 20.15 -8.65 -6.06
N LEU A 241 20.98 -9.44 -6.75
CA LEU A 241 21.47 -9.08 -8.09
C LEU A 241 20.33 -8.80 -9.07
N ILE A 242 19.27 -9.62 -9.06
CA ILE A 242 18.07 -9.41 -9.88
C ILE A 242 17.35 -8.11 -9.49
N CYS A 243 17.16 -7.84 -8.19
CA CYS A 243 16.53 -6.59 -7.70
C CYS A 243 17.27 -5.35 -8.21
N PHE A 244 18.61 -5.33 -8.08
CA PHE A 244 19.44 -4.23 -8.55
C PHE A 244 19.40 -4.10 -10.06
N TYR A 245 19.48 -5.21 -10.81
CA TYR A 245 19.36 -5.18 -12.26
C TYR A 245 18.02 -4.60 -12.71
N VAL A 246 16.90 -5.08 -12.14
CA VAL A 246 15.55 -4.60 -12.49
C VAL A 246 15.40 -3.10 -12.19
N ALA A 247 15.90 -2.65 -11.03
CA ALA A 247 15.82 -1.24 -10.64
C ALA A 247 16.70 -0.32 -11.49
N VAL A 248 17.90 -0.76 -11.87
CA VAL A 248 18.89 0.11 -12.57
C VAL A 248 18.74 0.01 -14.09
N HIS A 249 18.69 -1.20 -14.65
CA HIS A 249 18.60 -1.42 -16.09
C HIS A 249 17.20 -1.10 -16.62
N TYR A 250 16.15 -1.65 -16.01
CA TYR A 250 14.77 -1.45 -16.46
C TYR A 250 14.08 -0.23 -15.82
N LYS A 251 14.72 0.43 -14.85
CA LYS A 251 14.17 1.60 -14.13
C LYS A 251 12.80 1.34 -13.51
N LYS A 252 12.53 0.07 -13.16
CA LYS A 252 11.28 -0.33 -12.51
C LYS A 252 11.40 -0.19 -10.99
N PRO A 253 10.36 0.28 -10.28
CA PRO A 253 10.35 0.25 -8.84
C PRO A 253 10.47 -1.20 -8.33
N VAL A 254 11.30 -1.44 -7.32
CA VAL A 254 11.43 -2.75 -6.67
C VAL A 254 11.12 -2.60 -5.19
N VAL A 255 10.18 -3.40 -4.68
CA VAL A 255 9.86 -3.49 -3.25
C VAL A 255 10.26 -4.87 -2.76
N TRP A 256 11.16 -4.89 -1.78
CA TRP A 256 11.83 -6.10 -1.34
C TRP A 256 11.71 -6.25 0.17
N LEU A 257 10.96 -7.26 0.62
CA LEU A 257 10.93 -7.70 2.02
C LEU A 257 11.95 -8.81 2.20
N ARG A 258 12.85 -8.67 3.18
CA ARG A 258 13.79 -9.71 3.58
C ARG A 258 13.62 -10.03 5.05
N GLN A 259 13.37 -11.30 5.35
CA GLN A 259 13.38 -11.85 6.69
C GLN A 259 14.67 -12.63 6.91
N VAL A 260 15.36 -12.37 8.02
CA VAL A 260 16.55 -13.10 8.43
C VAL A 260 16.25 -13.74 9.78
N VAL A 261 16.31 -15.06 9.84
CA VAL A 261 16.11 -15.83 11.06
C VAL A 261 17.49 -16.12 11.66
N ASP A 262 18.06 -15.13 12.36
CA ASP A 262 19.28 -15.31 13.15
C ASP A 262 18.93 -15.25 14.65
N GLY A 263 18.94 -16.40 15.33
CA GLY A 263 18.74 -16.49 16.79
C GLY A 263 17.27 -16.40 17.26
N LEU A 264 17.04 -15.72 18.39
CA LEU A 264 15.74 -15.65 19.10
C LEU A 264 14.75 -14.63 18.51
N HIS A 265 15.23 -13.67 17.71
CA HIS A 265 14.40 -12.59 17.15
C HIS A 265 14.70 -12.44 15.66
N PRO A 266 13.75 -12.80 14.77
CA PRO A 266 13.93 -12.58 13.34
C PRO A 266 13.99 -11.08 13.05
N THR A 267 14.95 -10.68 12.23
CA THR A 267 15.04 -9.32 11.72
C THR A 267 14.40 -9.26 10.34
N THR A 268 13.44 -8.36 10.17
CA THR A 268 12.76 -8.17 8.89
C THR A 268 13.01 -6.75 8.40
N THR A 269 13.39 -6.63 7.14
CA THR A 269 13.77 -5.35 6.52
C THR A 269 13.05 -5.20 5.19
N THR A 270 12.41 -4.06 5.01
CA THR A 270 11.81 -3.66 3.73
C THR A 270 12.70 -2.66 3.03
N ARG A 271 12.97 -2.91 1.74
CA ARG A 271 13.72 -2.02 0.87
C ARG A 271 12.86 -1.57 -0.30
N LEU A 272 13.00 -0.31 -0.68
CA LEU A 272 12.42 0.24 -1.91
C LEU A 272 13.55 0.76 -2.79
N PHE A 273 13.62 0.29 -4.02
CA PHE A 273 14.43 0.87 -5.08
C PHE A 273 13.53 1.70 -5.98
N TYR A 274 13.73 3.02 -5.97
CA TYR A 274 12.86 3.95 -6.67
C TYR A 274 13.63 5.18 -7.15
N GLN A 275 13.46 5.53 -8.43
CA GLN A 275 14.09 6.69 -9.08
C GLN A 275 15.61 6.77 -8.86
N GLY A 276 16.30 5.63 -8.98
CA GLY A 276 17.76 5.56 -8.84
C GLY A 276 18.27 5.63 -7.40
N LYS A 277 17.38 5.57 -6.40
CA LYS A 277 17.72 5.55 -4.98
C LYS A 277 17.24 4.28 -4.30
N TYR A 278 17.88 3.91 -3.21
CA TYR A 278 17.38 2.91 -2.28
C TYR A 278 16.90 3.58 -0.99
N TYR A 279 15.92 2.95 -0.37
CA TYR A 279 15.34 3.32 0.92
C TYR A 279 15.16 2.03 1.72
N GLU A 280 15.44 2.07 3.01
CA GLU A 280 15.39 0.91 3.89
C GLU A 280 14.68 1.22 5.20
N TRP A 281 13.83 0.28 5.63
CA TRP A 281 13.09 0.33 6.88
C TRP A 281 13.22 -0.99 7.63
N GLU A 282 13.34 -0.89 8.95
CA GLU A 282 13.04 -2.01 9.85
C GLU A 282 11.53 -2.29 9.78
N ASP A 283 11.17 -3.54 9.50
CA ASP A 283 9.79 -3.91 9.18
C ASP A 283 9.43 -5.26 9.80
N ALA A 284 9.50 -5.34 11.14
CA ALA A 284 9.34 -6.58 11.90
C ALA A 284 8.04 -7.36 11.58
N LYS A 285 7.00 -6.68 11.08
CA LYS A 285 5.69 -7.26 10.78
C LYS A 285 5.30 -7.24 9.29
N GLY A 286 6.12 -6.66 8.41
CA GLY A 286 5.78 -6.48 7.00
C GLY A 286 4.78 -5.34 6.71
N GLU A 287 4.49 -4.49 7.70
CA GLU A 287 3.54 -3.38 7.59
C GLU A 287 4.04 -2.31 6.62
N ILE A 288 5.36 -2.07 6.55
CA ILE A 288 5.94 -1.11 5.59
C ILE A 288 5.84 -1.65 4.17
N TYR A 289 6.09 -2.94 3.97
CA TYR A 289 5.95 -3.60 2.67
C TYR A 289 4.52 -3.48 2.12
N GLU A 290 3.52 -3.74 2.96
CA GLU A 290 2.11 -3.57 2.62
C GLU A 290 1.75 -2.10 2.37
N ALA A 291 2.21 -1.19 3.25
CA ALA A 291 1.96 0.24 3.11
C ALA A 291 2.54 0.80 1.80
N LEU A 292 3.71 0.33 1.36
CA LEU A 292 4.32 0.72 0.09
C LEU A 292 3.45 0.33 -1.10
N TYR A 293 2.79 -0.83 -1.09
CA TYR A 293 1.86 -1.23 -2.15
C TYR A 293 0.74 -0.19 -2.34
N TYR A 294 0.11 0.23 -1.25
CA TYR A 294 -0.95 1.25 -1.28
C TYR A 294 -0.41 2.66 -1.57
N ALA A 295 0.77 3.00 -1.05
CA ALA A 295 1.42 4.30 -1.26
C ALA A 295 1.81 4.52 -2.73
N MET A 296 2.23 3.45 -3.44
CA MET A 296 2.50 3.50 -4.87
C MET A 296 1.24 3.85 -5.65
N GLY A 297 0.15 3.11 -5.44
CA GLY A 297 -1.13 3.33 -6.13
C GLY A 297 -1.69 4.74 -5.91
N SER A 298 -1.68 5.21 -4.66
CA SER A 298 -2.13 6.58 -4.31
C SER A 298 -1.22 7.68 -4.85
N SER A 299 0.05 7.38 -5.17
CA SER A 299 0.99 8.32 -5.80
C SER A 299 0.96 8.28 -7.33
N GLY A 300 -0.02 7.59 -7.93
CA GLY A 300 -0.16 7.45 -9.38
C GLY A 300 0.82 6.45 -10.01
N ILE A 301 1.49 5.63 -9.19
CA ILE A 301 2.36 4.55 -9.65
C ILE A 301 1.54 3.28 -9.63
N ASP A 302 1.31 2.71 -10.82
CA ASP A 302 0.62 1.44 -10.95
C ASP A 302 1.41 0.32 -10.24
N PRO A 303 0.87 -0.29 -9.17
CA PRO A 303 1.56 -1.36 -8.45
C PRO A 303 1.88 -2.56 -9.34
N ILE A 304 1.11 -2.80 -10.40
CA ILE A 304 1.37 -3.87 -11.38
C ILE A 304 2.68 -3.66 -12.13
N LYS A 305 3.16 -2.40 -12.21
CA LYS A 305 4.44 -2.06 -12.84
C LYS A 305 5.62 -2.08 -11.86
N CYS A 306 5.35 -2.30 -10.58
CA CYS A 306 6.37 -2.47 -9.55
C CYS A 306 6.71 -3.95 -9.40
N TRP A 307 7.97 -4.25 -9.11
CA TRP A 307 8.41 -5.62 -8.85
C TRP A 307 8.47 -5.87 -7.35
N PHE A 308 7.66 -6.82 -6.88
CA PHE A 308 7.54 -7.16 -5.47
C PHE A 308 8.23 -8.50 -5.22
N CYS A 309 9.14 -8.54 -4.24
CA CYS A 309 9.88 -9.75 -3.90
C CYS A 309 9.95 -9.99 -2.38
N LEU A 310 9.92 -11.28 -2.04
CA LEU A 310 10.02 -11.80 -0.69
C LEU A 310 11.29 -12.66 -0.59
N ASP A 311 12.11 -12.41 0.42
CA ASP A 311 13.36 -13.13 0.68
C ASP A 311 13.40 -13.66 2.11
N GLY A 312 13.96 -14.85 2.28
CA GLY A 312 14.09 -15.51 3.57
C GLY A 312 12.78 -16.08 4.15
N ILE A 313 11.72 -16.14 3.35
CA ILE A 313 10.43 -16.73 3.75
C ILE A 313 10.49 -18.26 3.67
N THR A 314 9.94 -18.91 4.69
CA THR A 314 9.79 -20.37 4.75
C THR A 314 8.51 -20.83 4.06
N LEU A 315 8.46 -22.09 3.60
CA LEU A 315 7.32 -22.60 2.84
C LEU A 315 6.00 -22.55 3.64
N ASP A 316 6.07 -22.64 4.97
CA ASP A 316 4.89 -22.57 5.84
C ASP A 316 4.31 -21.15 5.97
N GLU A 317 5.11 -20.11 5.70
CA GLU A 317 4.70 -18.71 5.68
C GLU A 317 4.09 -18.27 4.33
N ILE A 318 4.10 -19.14 3.31
CA ILE A 318 3.56 -18.87 1.96
C ILE A 318 2.05 -19.25 1.84
N LYS A 319 1.46 -19.88 2.88
CA LYS A 319 0.05 -20.30 2.91
C LYS A 319 -0.89 -19.16 3.28
#